data_AF-A0A6F8ZQ78-F1
#
_entry.id   AF-A0A6F8ZQ78-F1
#
_cell.length_a   1.000
_cell.length_b   1.000
_cell.length_c   1.000
_cell.angle_alpha   90.00
_cell.angle_beta   90.00
_cell.angle_gamma   90.00
#
_symmetry.space_group_name_H-M   'P 1'
#
loop_
_entity.id
_entity.type
_entity.pdbx_description
1 polymer ?
#
loop_
_entity_poly.entity_id
_entity_poly.type
_entity_poly.pdbx_seq_one_letter_code
_entity_poly.pdbx_strand_id
1 'polypeptide(L)'
;MKLKDIEFTTSNHVFLGNKKQLKRQGKYITNSHPPINDKDMAQLQNSQALNPGTPRGLVQNVWFDLQLHLGPRGKEGNRQLKPNSFLVKTDENGLRYATLAYNEATKNHLDPRERGREPKKGFMFKQPGVITG
;
A
#
# COMPACT_ATOMS: atom_id res chain seq x y z
N MET A 1 -7.41 12.65 16.76
CA MET A 1 -8.14 13.75 16.09
C MET A 1 -8.54 14.73 17.19
N LYS A 2 -8.29 16.04 17.02
CA LYS A 2 -8.70 17.07 17.99
C LYS A 2 -10.08 17.59 17.55
N LEU A 3 -11.03 17.71 18.47
CA LEU A 3 -12.32 18.34 18.19
C LEU A 3 -12.13 19.86 18.12
N LYS A 4 -12.77 20.52 17.17
CA LYS A 4 -12.56 21.96 16.88
C LYS A 4 -13.42 22.88 17.76
N ASP A 5 -14.47 22.35 18.39
CA ASP A 5 -15.34 23.12 19.27
C ASP A 5 -14.63 23.62 20.52
N ILE A 6 -14.97 24.84 20.91
CA ILE A 6 -14.33 25.57 22.01
C ILE A 6 -14.53 24.85 23.36
N GLU A 7 -15.68 24.18 23.53
CA GLU A 7 -16.03 23.39 24.71
C GLU A 7 -15.05 22.24 24.97
N PHE A 8 -14.38 21.75 23.93
CA PHE A 8 -13.44 20.63 24.03
C PHE A 8 -11.98 21.08 24.22
N THR A 9 -11.71 22.38 24.40
CA THR A 9 -10.33 22.91 24.50
C THR A 9 -9.55 22.25 25.64
N THR A 10 -10.14 22.16 26.83
CA THR A 10 -9.52 21.54 28.01
C THR A 10 -9.29 20.05 27.81
N SER A 11 -10.32 19.33 27.35
CA SER A 11 -10.23 17.88 27.06
C SER A 11 -9.17 17.56 26.01
N ASN A 12 -9.05 18.41 24.99
CA ASN A 12 -8.02 18.29 23.97
C ASN A 12 -6.60 18.51 24.55
N HIS A 13 -6.41 19.44 25.48
CA HIS A 13 -5.11 19.64 26.14
C HIS A 13 -4.70 18.42 26.94
N VAL A 14 -5.61 17.86 27.74
CA VAL A 14 -5.37 16.62 28.49
C VAL A 14 -5.05 15.46 27.56
N PHE A 15 -5.83 15.29 26.49
CA PHE A 15 -5.60 14.25 25.48
C PHE A 15 -4.22 14.36 24.83
N LEU A 16 -3.80 15.58 24.43
CA LEU A 16 -2.48 15.80 23.84
C LEU A 16 -1.34 15.56 24.85
N GLY A 17 -1.54 15.94 26.11
CA GLY A 17 -0.62 15.64 27.21
C GLY A 17 -0.42 14.14 27.40
N ASN A 18 -1.52 13.39 27.52
CA ASN A 18 -1.51 11.93 27.63
C ASN A 18 -0.87 11.26 26.41
N LYS A 19 -1.16 11.75 25.20
CA LYS A 19 -0.51 11.25 23.98
C LYS A 19 1.02 11.44 24.02
N LYS A 20 1.51 12.61 24.47
CA LYS A 20 2.96 12.85 24.63
C LYS A 20 3.56 11.94 25.70
N GLN A 21 2.85 11.73 26.81
CA GLN A 21 3.30 10.85 27.89
C GLN A 21 3.40 9.39 27.44
N LEU A 22 2.39 8.87 26.75
CA LEU A 22 2.40 7.52 26.18
C LEU A 22 3.56 7.33 25.18
N LYS A 23 3.86 8.36 24.39
CA LYS A 23 5.02 8.35 23.49
C LYS A 23 6.34 8.27 24.26
N ARG A 24 6.50 9.08 25.32
CA ARG A 24 7.69 9.03 26.21
C ARG A 24 7.86 7.68 26.90
N GLN A 25 6.75 7.04 27.26
CA GLN A 25 6.74 5.71 27.87
C GLN A 25 7.00 4.56 26.87
N GLY A 26 7.23 4.84 25.58
CA GLY A 26 7.44 3.81 24.56
C GLY A 26 6.18 3.03 24.19
N LYS A 27 5.02 3.30 24.80
CA LYS A 27 3.73 2.65 24.52
C LYS A 27 3.11 3.03 23.18
N TYR A 28 3.78 3.90 22.43
CA TYR A 28 3.43 4.31 21.07
C TYR A 28 4.25 3.56 20.01
N ILE A 29 5.19 2.69 20.41
CA ILE A 29 5.96 1.88 19.48
C ILE A 29 5.04 0.77 18.97
N THR A 30 4.46 1.01 17.78
CA THR A 30 3.81 -0.05 17.03
C THR A 30 4.90 -0.97 16.51
N ASN A 31 4.93 -2.22 16.99
CA ASN A 31 5.73 -3.24 16.33
C ASN A 31 5.18 -3.40 14.93
N SER A 32 5.97 -3.06 13.91
CA SER A 32 5.61 -3.35 12.53
C SER A 32 5.41 -4.86 12.43
N HIS A 33 4.33 -5.29 11.76
CA HIS A 33 4.23 -6.68 11.36
C HIS A 33 5.50 -7.05 10.56
N PRO A 34 6.04 -8.26 10.79
CA PRO A 34 7.19 -8.71 10.02
C PRO A 34 6.83 -8.72 8.53
N PRO A 35 7.78 -8.40 7.64
CA PRO A 35 7.59 -8.57 6.21
C PRO A 35 7.22 -10.02 5.90
N ILE A 36 6.43 -10.23 4.84
CA ILE A 36 6.23 -11.58 4.30
C ILE A 36 7.60 -12.09 3.85
N ASN A 37 8.03 -13.23 4.39
CA ASN A 37 9.33 -13.80 4.05
C ASN A 37 9.23 -14.60 2.73
N ASP A 38 10.38 -14.89 2.13
CA ASP A 38 10.44 -15.59 0.83
C ASP A 38 9.82 -17.00 0.87
N LYS A 39 9.88 -17.68 2.03
CA LYS A 39 9.29 -19.00 2.21
C LYS A 39 7.77 -18.92 2.19
N ASP A 40 7.19 -17.93 2.85
CA ASP A 40 5.74 -17.69 2.86
C ASP A 40 5.28 -17.26 1.47
N MET A 41 6.06 -16.44 0.76
CA MET A 41 5.80 -16.10 -0.64
C MET A 41 5.78 -17.35 -1.54
N ALA A 42 6.77 -18.23 -1.40
CA ALA A 42 6.81 -19.48 -2.15
C ALA A 42 5.62 -20.39 -1.81
N GLN A 43 5.19 -20.45 -0.54
CA GLN A 43 3.98 -21.20 -0.17
C GLN A 43 2.72 -20.63 -0.80
N LEU A 44 2.56 -19.31 -0.81
CA LEU A 44 1.42 -18.64 -1.43
C LEU A 44 1.39 -18.88 -2.94
N GLN A 45 2.52 -18.73 -3.63
CA GLN A 45 2.63 -18.94 -5.07
C GLN A 45 2.33 -20.38 -5.49
N ASN A 46 2.69 -21.37 -4.68
CA ASN A 46 2.42 -22.79 -4.93
C ASN A 46 1.05 -23.25 -4.41
N SER A 47 0.28 -22.37 -3.75
CA SER A 47 -1.01 -22.73 -3.18
C SER A 47 -2.12 -22.76 -4.25
N GLN A 48 -3.16 -23.56 -4.01
CA GLN A 48 -4.37 -23.54 -4.84
C GLN A 48 -5.11 -22.20 -4.78
N ALA A 49 -4.89 -21.40 -3.74
CA ALA A 49 -5.56 -20.12 -3.57
C ALA A 49 -5.12 -19.08 -4.61
N LEU A 50 -3.84 -19.08 -5.00
CA LEU A 50 -3.31 -18.14 -6.02
C LEU A 50 -3.10 -18.82 -7.38
N ASN A 51 -3.67 -20.02 -7.57
CA ASN A 51 -3.47 -20.79 -8.80
C ASN A 51 -4.15 -20.11 -10.00
N PRO A 52 -3.38 -19.60 -10.98
CA PRO A 52 -3.93 -18.91 -12.14
C PRO A 52 -4.68 -19.83 -13.10
N GLY A 53 -4.54 -21.16 -12.97
CA GLY A 53 -5.30 -22.15 -13.73
C GLY A 53 -6.79 -22.23 -13.36
N THR A 54 -7.22 -21.55 -12.30
CA THR A 54 -8.64 -21.43 -11.94
C THR A 54 -9.08 -19.97 -12.03
N PRO A 55 -10.32 -19.67 -12.47
CA PRO A 55 -10.82 -18.30 -12.53
C PRO A 55 -10.73 -17.57 -11.18
N ARG A 56 -11.03 -18.29 -10.08
CA ARG A 56 -10.95 -17.76 -8.73
C ARG A 56 -9.51 -17.47 -8.33
N GLY A 57 -8.60 -18.42 -8.56
CA GLY A 57 -7.20 -18.26 -8.18
C GLY A 57 -6.50 -17.17 -8.97
N LEU A 58 -6.84 -16.98 -10.25
CA LEU A 58 -6.36 -15.85 -11.05
C LEU A 58 -6.76 -14.50 -10.44
N VAL A 59 -8.04 -14.32 -10.09
CA VAL A 59 -8.52 -13.08 -9.46
C VAL A 59 -7.83 -12.83 -8.12
N GLN A 60 -7.64 -13.88 -7.31
CA GLN A 60 -6.96 -13.78 -6.01
C GLN A 60 -5.47 -13.46 -6.16
N ASN A 61 -4.80 -14.05 -7.15
CA ASN A 61 -3.40 -13.79 -7.46
C ASN A 61 -3.19 -12.33 -7.90
N VAL A 62 -3.96 -11.87 -8.89
CA VAL A 62 -3.89 -10.47 -9.35
C VAL A 62 -4.20 -9.50 -8.21
N TRP A 63 -5.23 -9.77 -7.41
CA TRP A 63 -5.56 -8.91 -6.27
C TRP A 63 -4.42 -8.85 -5.23
N PHE A 64 -3.80 -9.99 -4.92
CA PHE A 64 -2.68 -10.08 -4.01
C PHE A 64 -1.47 -9.28 -4.51
N ASP A 65 -1.09 -9.46 -5.77
CA ASP A 65 0.02 -8.75 -6.41
C ASP A 65 -0.19 -7.23 -6.39
N LEU A 66 -1.42 -6.78 -6.67
CA LEU A 66 -1.78 -5.37 -6.60
C LEU A 66 -1.67 -4.83 -5.17
N GLN A 67 -2.12 -5.56 -4.15
CA GLN A 67 -1.97 -5.12 -2.75
C GLN A 67 -0.50 -5.07 -2.33
N LEU A 68 0.28 -6.07 -2.73
CA LEU A 68 1.68 -6.21 -2.33
C LEU A 68 2.56 -5.11 -2.93
N HIS A 69 2.40 -4.84 -4.23
CA HIS A 69 3.29 -3.94 -4.96
C HIS A 69 2.78 -2.50 -5.06
N LEU A 70 1.46 -2.31 -5.20
CA LEU A 70 0.87 -0.99 -5.43
C LEU A 70 0.20 -0.43 -4.18
N GLY A 71 -0.25 -1.29 -3.26
CA GLY A 71 -0.79 -0.91 -1.95
C GLY A 71 -1.82 0.24 -1.99
N PRO A 72 -2.84 0.20 -2.88
CA PRO A 72 -3.91 1.20 -2.89
C PRO A 72 -4.57 1.25 -1.51
N ARG A 73 -5.08 2.41 -1.06
CA ARG A 73 -5.54 2.68 0.32
C ARG A 73 -6.63 1.75 0.88
N GLY A 74 -6.28 0.51 1.15
CA GLY A 74 -7.20 -0.55 1.52
C GLY A 74 -8.41 -0.60 0.58
N LYS A 75 -9.60 -0.74 1.18
CA LYS A 75 -10.85 -0.96 0.45
C LYS A 75 -11.27 0.22 -0.42
N GLU A 76 -10.97 1.46 0.00
CA GLU A 76 -11.41 2.67 -0.72
C GLU A 76 -10.62 2.86 -2.01
N GLY A 77 -9.28 2.78 -1.95
CA GLY A 77 -8.43 2.89 -3.13
C GLY A 77 -8.73 1.78 -4.15
N ASN A 78 -8.89 0.54 -3.67
CA ASN A 78 -9.19 -0.61 -4.53
C ASN A 78 -10.50 -0.45 -5.35
N ARG A 79 -11.53 0.17 -4.80
CA ARG A 79 -12.81 0.37 -5.50
C ARG A 79 -12.73 1.38 -6.64
N GLN A 80 -11.74 2.29 -6.59
CA GLN A 80 -11.57 3.36 -7.57
C GLN A 80 -10.62 2.97 -8.70
N LEU A 81 -9.92 1.84 -8.58
CA LEU A 81 -9.04 1.34 -9.62
C LEU A 81 -9.84 0.96 -10.86
N LYS A 82 -9.40 1.51 -11.99
CA LYS A 82 -9.91 1.25 -13.33
C LYS A 82 -8.77 0.73 -14.20
N PRO A 83 -9.05 0.13 -15.37
CA PRO A 83 -7.99 -0.32 -16.27
C PRO A 83 -6.99 0.79 -16.64
N ASN A 84 -7.46 2.03 -16.81
CA ASN A 84 -6.60 3.19 -17.08
C ASN A 84 -5.87 3.75 -15.85
N SER A 85 -6.10 3.20 -14.67
CA SER A 85 -5.31 3.51 -13.47
C SER A 85 -3.91 2.89 -13.52
N PHE A 86 -3.65 1.98 -14.45
CA PHE A 86 -2.36 1.28 -14.58
C PHE A 86 -1.60 1.71 -15.83
N LEU A 87 -0.29 1.85 -15.68
CA LEU A 87 0.66 2.07 -16.76
C LEU A 87 1.65 0.92 -16.80
N VAL A 88 1.93 0.41 -17.99
CA VAL A 88 3.03 -0.53 -18.21
C VAL A 88 4.16 0.23 -18.88
N LYS A 89 5.33 0.23 -18.26
CA LYS A 89 6.53 0.92 -18.72
C LYS A 89 7.70 -0.06 -18.82
N THR A 90 8.79 0.41 -19.41
CA THR A 90 10.06 -0.32 -19.52
C THR A 90 11.15 0.55 -18.91
N ASP A 91 12.02 -0.03 -18.10
CA ASP A 91 13.17 0.68 -17.54
C ASP A 91 14.34 0.78 -18.54
N GLU A 92 15.42 1.44 -18.12
CA GLU A 92 16.65 1.61 -18.91
C GLU A 92 17.34 0.28 -19.24
N ASN A 93 17.07 -0.78 -18.47
CA ASN A 93 17.60 -2.13 -18.66
C ASN A 93 16.70 -3.00 -19.54
N GLY A 94 15.60 -2.47 -20.08
CA GLY A 94 14.64 -3.22 -20.90
C GLY A 94 13.62 -4.05 -20.09
N LEU A 95 13.57 -3.91 -18.77
CA LEU A 95 12.63 -4.65 -17.91
C LEU A 95 11.28 -3.95 -17.86
N ARG A 96 10.23 -4.73 -18.16
CA ARG A 96 8.85 -4.25 -18.10
C ARG A 96 8.32 -4.26 -16.67
N TYR A 97 7.65 -3.18 -16.28
CA TYR A 97 7.00 -3.04 -14.99
C TYR A 97 5.63 -2.35 -15.11
N ALA A 98 4.71 -2.70 -14.22
CA ALA A 98 3.44 -2.02 -14.05
C ALA A 98 3.51 -1.01 -12.89
N THR A 99 2.85 0.13 -13.03
CA THR A 99 2.73 1.17 -12.01
C THR A 99 1.38 1.85 -12.08
N LEU A 100 1.03 2.69 -11.09
CA LEU A 100 -0.18 3.49 -11.14
C LEU A 100 0.02 4.74 -12.00
N ALA A 101 -1.01 5.12 -12.77
CA ALA A 101 -1.02 6.32 -13.60
C ALA A 101 -1.03 7.62 -12.77
N TYR A 102 -1.37 7.53 -11.50
CA TYR A 102 -1.41 8.65 -10.57
C TYR A 102 -0.93 8.21 -9.18
N ASN A 103 -0.35 9.16 -8.46
CA ASN A 103 -0.12 9.00 -7.04
C ASN A 103 -1.44 9.25 -6.31
N GLU A 104 -1.95 8.27 -5.57
CA GLU A 104 -3.08 8.51 -4.66
C GLU A 104 -2.66 9.62 -3.67
N ALA A 105 -3.37 10.75 -3.62
CA ALA A 105 -3.02 11.91 -2.79
C ALA A 105 -2.85 11.53 -1.31
N THR A 106 -1.63 11.45 -0.79
CA THR A 106 -1.40 11.00 0.60
C THR A 106 -2.00 11.99 1.57
N LYS A 107 -2.75 11.47 2.56
CA LYS A 107 -3.41 12.26 3.63
C LYS A 107 -2.46 13.21 4.38
N ASN A 108 -1.15 13.03 4.22
CA ASN A 108 -0.10 13.81 4.88
C ASN A 108 0.85 14.56 3.91
N HIS A 109 0.73 14.43 2.58
CA HIS A 109 1.54 15.24 1.64
C HIS A 109 0.62 16.16 0.84
N LEU A 110 0.36 17.33 1.42
CA LEU A 110 -0.27 18.46 0.73
C LEU A 110 0.76 19.37 0.07
N ASP A 111 2.06 19.04 0.11
CA ASP A 111 3.08 19.90 -0.53
C ASP A 111 2.95 19.81 -2.06
N PRO A 112 2.57 20.91 -2.74
CA PRO A 112 2.43 20.93 -4.19
C PRO A 112 3.72 20.58 -4.95
N ARG A 113 4.89 20.68 -4.28
CA ARG A 113 6.23 20.41 -4.82
C ARG A 113 6.62 18.94 -4.81
N GLU A 114 5.95 18.10 -4.03
CA GLU A 114 6.24 16.66 -3.95
C GLU A 114 5.34 15.81 -4.86
N ARG A 115 4.42 16.43 -5.60
CA ARG A 115 3.56 15.76 -6.60
C ARG A 115 4.33 15.07 -7.73
N GLY A 116 5.61 15.42 -7.91
CA GLY A 116 6.50 14.83 -8.92
C GLY A 116 7.53 13.83 -8.37
N ARG A 117 7.51 13.47 -7.07
CA ARG A 117 8.37 12.40 -6.58
C ARG A 117 7.86 11.06 -7.09
N GLU A 118 8.70 10.34 -7.83
CA GLU A 118 8.46 8.94 -8.12
C GLU A 118 8.35 8.18 -6.80
N PRO A 119 7.25 7.45 -6.58
CA PRO A 119 7.08 6.74 -5.33
C PRO A 119 8.08 5.58 -5.29
N LYS A 120 8.84 5.45 -4.19
CA LYS A 120 9.74 4.30 -3.95
C LYS A 120 9.01 2.94 -3.83
N LYS A 121 7.67 2.97 -3.85
CA LYS A 121 6.74 1.81 -3.84
C LYS A 121 5.71 2.05 -4.94
N GLY A 122 5.28 1.00 -5.64
CA GLY A 122 4.34 1.15 -6.76
C GLY A 122 4.84 0.63 -8.10
N PHE A 123 5.89 -0.20 -8.11
CA PHE A 123 6.35 -0.89 -9.31
C PHE A 123 6.19 -2.39 -9.13
N MET A 124 5.51 -3.02 -10.08
CA MET A 124 5.39 -4.46 -10.18
C MET A 124 6.17 -4.91 -11.41
N PHE A 125 7.42 -5.30 -11.21
CA PHE A 125 8.26 -5.83 -12.28
C PHE A 125 7.78 -7.21 -12.71
N LYS A 126 7.98 -7.55 -13.98
CA LYS A 126 7.74 -8.91 -14.47
C LYS A 126 8.60 -9.90 -13.68
N GLN A 127 7.98 -10.72 -12.84
CA GLN A 127 8.67 -11.83 -12.19
C GLN A 127 8.74 -13.03 -13.14
N PRO A 128 9.90 -13.70 -13.27
CA PRO A 128 9.99 -14.95 -14.01
C PRO A 128 9.05 -15.99 -13.36
N GLY A 129 8.05 -16.47 -14.10
CA GLY A 129 7.13 -17.53 -13.63
C GLY A 129 5.74 -17.07 -13.17
N VAL A 130 5.47 -15.76 -13.08
CA VAL A 130 4.10 -15.25 -12.86
C VAL A 130 3.46 -15.00 -14.22
N ILE A 131 2.40 -15.75 -14.50
CA ILE A 131 1.73 -15.80 -15.81
C ILE A 131 1.18 -14.41 -16.15
N THR A 132 1.79 -13.78 -17.15
CA THR A 132 1.20 -12.68 -17.89
C THR A 132 0.39 -13.31 -19.01
N GLY A 133 -0.91 -13.46 -18.77
CA GLY A 133 -1.89 -13.70 -19.83
C GLY A 133 -2.18 -12.41 -20.59
#